data_AF-A0A1M6BBW6-F1
#
_entry.id   AF-A0A1M6BBW6-F1
#
_cell.length_a   1.000
_cell.length_b   1.000
_cell.length_c   1.000
_cell.angle_alpha   90.00
_cell.angle_beta   90.00
_cell.angle_gamma   90.00
#
_symmetry.space_group_name_H-M   'P 1'
#
loop_
_entity.id
_entity.type
_entity.pdbx_description
1 polymer ?
#
loop_
_entity_poly.entity_id
_entity_poly.type
_entity_poly.pdbx_seq_one_letter_code
_entity_poly.pdbx_strand_id
1 'polypeptide(L)'
;MWILGDELVRFENDDSYKNYLNRRIDDSISLDFSPQDISYIIIDKEQERSEIIKAIKEAKSRFDTDTKELVFSKIISLEQILNDF
;
A
#
# COMPACT_ATOMS: atom_id res chain seq x y z
N MET A 1 -4.32 4.53 39.83
CA MET A 1 -3.75 5.72 39.18
C MET A 1 -4.40 5.84 37.81
N TRP A 2 -5.46 6.64 37.70
CA TRP A 2 -6.30 6.81 36.51
C TRP A 2 -6.12 8.23 35.95
N ILE A 3 -4.89 8.61 35.58
CA ILE A 3 -4.56 9.98 35.11
C ILE A 3 -4.02 9.94 33.67
N LEU A 4 -4.66 9.15 32.79
CA LEU A 4 -4.35 9.16 31.36
C LEU A 4 -5.60 9.26 30.46
N GLY A 5 -6.80 9.09 31.03
CA GLY A 5 -8.06 9.08 30.26
C GLY A 5 -8.63 10.46 29.97
N ASP A 6 -8.60 11.37 30.96
CA ASP A 6 -9.29 12.68 30.85
C ASP A 6 -8.51 13.73 30.04
N GLU A 7 -7.20 13.57 29.88
CA GLU A 7 -6.42 14.47 29.04
C GLU A 7 -6.71 14.22 27.56
N LEU A 8 -6.84 12.96 27.12
CA LEU A 8 -7.04 12.61 25.71
C LEU A 8 -8.38 13.10 25.12
N VAL A 9 -9.38 13.38 25.97
CA VAL A 9 -10.73 13.76 25.53
C VAL A 9 -10.86 15.27 25.21
N ARG A 10 -9.85 16.09 25.55
CA ARG A 10 -9.87 17.55 25.24
C ARG A 10 -9.18 17.95 23.93
N PHE A 11 -8.55 17.02 23.20
CA PHE A 11 -7.61 17.36 22.10
C PHE A 11 -8.13 17.05 20.68
N GLU A 12 -9.43 16.92 20.46
CA GLU A 12 -9.95 16.51 19.14
C GLU A 12 -9.95 17.61 18.05
N ASN A 13 -9.73 18.88 18.38
CA ASN A 13 -9.89 19.99 17.41
C ASN A 13 -8.73 21.01 17.32
N ASP A 14 -7.51 20.67 17.75
CA ASP A 14 -6.35 21.56 17.54
C ASP A 14 -5.52 21.10 16.34
N ASP A 15 -5.67 21.79 15.22
CA ASP A 15 -4.90 21.55 13.99
C ASP A 15 -3.39 21.62 14.22
N SER A 16 -2.93 22.40 15.21
CA SER A 16 -1.52 22.51 15.56
C SER A 16 -0.97 21.20 16.13
N TYR A 17 -1.77 20.49 16.93
CA TYR A 17 -1.38 19.21 17.51
C TYR A 17 -1.39 18.08 16.49
N LYS A 18 -2.41 18.05 15.60
CA LYS A 18 -2.41 17.15 14.43
C LYS A 18 -1.16 17.36 13.57
N ASN A 19 -0.80 18.61 13.28
CA ASN A 19 0.38 18.94 12.50
C ASN A 19 1.69 18.56 13.21
N TYR A 20 1.77 18.72 14.53
CA TYR A 20 2.91 18.28 15.32
C TYR A 20 3.09 16.75 15.28
N LEU A 21 2.01 15.99 15.42
CA LEU A 21 2.04 14.54 15.32
C LEU A 21 2.40 14.07 13.90
N ASN A 22 1.83 14.68 12.87
CA ASN A 22 2.13 14.35 11.47
C ASN A 22 3.63 14.55 11.16
N ARG A 23 4.24 15.65 11.59
CA ARG A 23 5.69 15.88 11.42
C ARG A 23 6.54 14.82 12.11
N ARG A 24 6.15 14.41 13.33
CA ARG A 24 6.86 13.36 14.06
C ARG A 24 6.75 11.98 13.40
N ILE A 25 5.61 11.70 12.77
CA ILE A 25 5.40 10.46 12.02
C ILE A 25 6.24 10.48 10.74
N ASP A 26 6.29 11.60 10.03
CA ASP A 26 7.09 11.76 8.80
C ASP A 26 8.58 11.46 9.05
N ASP A 27 9.11 11.92 10.18
CA ASP A 27 10.51 11.74 10.57
C ASP A 27 10.87 10.34 11.10
N SER A 28 9.88 9.52 11.49
CA SER A 28 10.14 8.25 12.22
C SER A 28 9.45 7.00 11.67
N ILE A 29 8.39 7.16 10.88
CA ILE A 29 7.56 6.06 10.35
C ILE A 29 7.15 6.44 8.93
N SER A 30 8.12 6.44 8.01
CA SER A 30 7.77 6.40 6.58
C SER A 30 7.25 4.99 6.27
N LEU A 31 5.96 4.89 5.96
CA LEU A 31 5.38 3.68 5.35
C LEU A 31 6.00 3.51 3.96
N ASP A 32 7.03 2.69 3.86
CA ASP A 32 7.54 2.21 2.59
C ASP A 32 6.89 0.87 2.25
N PHE A 33 6.50 0.73 0.99
CA PHE A 33 5.94 -0.52 0.47
C PHE A 33 6.88 -1.04 -0.60
N SER A 34 7.38 -2.23 -0.36
CA SER A 34 8.23 -2.97 -1.27
C SER A 34 7.41 -3.94 -2.11
N PRO A 35 7.90 -4.33 -3.30
CA PRO A 35 7.30 -5.39 -4.10
C PRO A 35 7.08 -6.72 -3.34
N GLN A 36 7.90 -6.99 -2.32
CA GLN A 36 7.78 -8.17 -1.47
C GLN A 36 6.51 -8.12 -0.59
N ASP A 37 6.06 -6.92 -0.21
CA ASP A 37 4.88 -6.72 0.65
C ASP A 37 3.54 -6.94 -0.08
N ILE A 38 3.56 -6.97 -1.40
CA ILE A 38 2.36 -7.22 -2.22
C ILE A 38 1.97 -8.69 -2.09
N SER A 39 0.76 -9.01 -1.64
CA SER A 39 0.25 -10.40 -1.68
C SER A 39 -0.34 -10.73 -3.05
N TYR A 40 -1.28 -9.90 -3.53
CA TYR A 40 -1.95 -10.07 -4.80
C TYR A 40 -2.26 -8.71 -5.43
N ILE A 41 -2.32 -8.69 -6.76
CA ILE A 41 -2.89 -7.58 -7.54
C ILE A 41 -4.10 -8.17 -8.25
N ILE A 42 -5.29 -7.73 -7.85
CA ILE A 42 -6.56 -8.24 -8.40
C ILE A 42 -6.97 -7.32 -9.57
N ILE A 43 -7.21 -7.91 -10.73
CA ILE A 43 -7.75 -7.23 -11.92
C ILE A 43 -9.16 -7.76 -12.22
N ASP A 44 -10.00 -6.96 -12.88
CA ASP A 44 -11.38 -7.37 -13.17
C ASP A 44 -11.38 -8.46 -14.24
N LYS A 45 -10.68 -8.22 -15.36
CA LYS A 45 -10.67 -9.13 -16.50
C LYS A 45 -9.26 -9.50 -16.93
N GLU A 46 -9.08 -10.72 -17.43
CA GLU A 46 -7.74 -11.20 -17.82
C GLU A 46 -7.12 -10.35 -18.95
N GLN A 47 -7.94 -9.74 -19.81
CA GLN A 47 -7.43 -8.91 -20.92
C GLN A 47 -6.68 -7.66 -20.42
N GLU A 48 -6.97 -7.19 -19.21
CA GLU A 48 -6.32 -6.02 -18.59
C GLU A 48 -4.89 -6.33 -18.13
N ARG A 49 -4.55 -7.61 -17.96
CA ARG A 49 -3.27 -8.07 -17.40
C ARG A 49 -2.05 -7.48 -18.10
N SER A 50 -2.08 -7.48 -19.44
CA SER A 50 -0.96 -6.99 -20.25
C SER A 50 -0.72 -5.48 -20.05
N GLU A 51 -1.80 -4.71 -19.94
CA GLU A 51 -1.74 -3.26 -19.72
C GLU A 51 -1.18 -2.94 -18.33
N ILE A 52 -1.62 -3.67 -17.30
CA ILE A 52 -1.09 -3.53 -15.94
C ILE A 52 0.39 -3.91 -15.86
N ILE A 53 0.81 -5.01 -16.49
CA ILE A 53 2.24 -5.38 -16.57
C ILE A 53 3.06 -4.26 -17.21
N LYS A 54 2.57 -3.69 -18.31
CA LYS A 54 3.25 -2.58 -18.98
C LYS A 54 3.36 -1.35 -18.07
N ALA A 55 2.28 -0.99 -17.39
CA ALA A 55 2.28 0.13 -16.43
C ALA A 55 3.29 -0.08 -15.30
N ILE A 56 3.40 -1.30 -14.76
CA ILE A 56 4.38 -1.64 -13.71
C ILE A 56 5.82 -1.53 -14.23
N LYS A 57 6.08 -1.99 -15.47
CA LYS A 57 7.40 -1.87 -16.11
C LYS A 57 7.83 -0.41 -16.26
N GLU A 58 6.90 0.46 -16.62
CA GLU A 58 7.15 1.89 -16.87
C GLU A 58 7.26 2.71 -15.57
N ALA A 59 6.42 2.43 -14.58
CA ALA A 59 6.34 3.24 -13.35
C ALA A 59 7.54 3.07 -12.41
N LYS A 60 8.26 1.94 -12.47
CA LYS A 60 9.35 1.64 -11.53
C LYS A 60 10.60 1.14 -12.25
N SER A 61 11.35 2.06 -12.83
CA SER A 61 12.70 1.78 -13.34
C SER A 61 13.69 1.34 -12.25
N ARG A 62 13.40 1.67 -10.97
CA ARG A 62 14.26 1.41 -9.80
C ARG A 62 14.38 -0.05 -9.36
N PHE A 63 13.49 -0.94 -9.81
CA PHE A 63 13.52 -2.36 -9.41
C PHE A 63 14.12 -3.22 -10.53
N ASP A 64 14.85 -4.26 -10.13
CA ASP A 64 15.42 -5.25 -11.04
C ASP A 64 14.32 -6.07 -11.73
N THR A 65 14.73 -6.82 -12.76
CA THR A 65 13.82 -7.63 -13.58
C THR A 65 13.13 -8.72 -12.75
N ASP A 66 13.86 -9.40 -11.89
CA ASP A 66 13.35 -10.54 -11.11
C ASP A 66 12.28 -10.08 -10.11
N THR A 67 12.50 -8.94 -9.46
CA THR A 67 11.54 -8.28 -8.57
C THR A 67 10.26 -7.91 -9.34
N LYS A 68 10.38 -7.42 -10.58
CA LYS A 68 9.22 -7.10 -11.41
C LYS A 68 8.45 -8.35 -11.82
N GLU A 69 9.15 -9.42 -12.20
CA GLU A 69 8.54 -10.70 -12.54
C GLU A 69 7.78 -11.31 -11.36
N LEU A 70 8.32 -11.19 -10.15
CA LEU A 70 7.64 -11.59 -8.93
C LEU A 70 6.36 -10.79 -8.68
N VAL A 71 6.30 -9.53 -9.08
CA VAL A 71 5.04 -8.75 -9.01
C VAL A 71 4.06 -9.21 -10.09
N PHE A 72 4.53 -9.51 -11.31
CA PHE A 72 3.65 -9.98 -12.39
C PHE A 72 2.99 -11.32 -12.09
N SER A 73 3.68 -12.22 -11.38
CA SER A 73 3.12 -13.51 -10.97
C SER A 73 2.03 -13.38 -9.91
N LYS A 74 1.99 -12.25 -9.19
CA LYS A 74 0.97 -11.94 -8.17
C LYS A 74 -0.29 -11.30 -8.77
N ILE A 75 -0.33 -11.08 -10.09
CA ILE A 75 -1.53 -10.57 -10.77
C ILE A 75 -2.49 -11.73 -11.01
N ILE A 76 -3.72 -11.58 -10.52
CA ILE A 76 -4.81 -12.56 -10.63
C ILE A 76 -6.10 -11.86 -11.07
N SER A 77 -6.84 -12.45 -12.01
CA SER A 77 -8.13 -11.90 -12.44
C SER A 77 -9.30 -12.41 -11.59
N LEU A 78 -10.35 -11.61 -11.46
CA LEU A 78 -11.61 -12.06 -10.85
C LEU A 78 -12.21 -13.24 -11.62
N GLU A 79 -12.05 -13.28 -12.95
CA GLU A 79 -12.43 -14.42 -13.78
C GLU A 79 -11.73 -15.71 -13.33
N GLN A 80 -10.42 -15.67 -13.05
CA GLN A 80 -9.69 -16.83 -12.51
C GLN A 80 -10.18 -17.20 -11.11
N ILE A 81 -10.38 -16.21 -10.23
CA ILE A 81 -10.86 -16.47 -8.87
C ILE A 81 -12.21 -17.17 -8.89
N LEU A 82 -13.14 -16.74 -9.75
CA LEU A 82 -14.49 -17.29 -9.80
C LEU A 82 -14.59 -18.66 -10.48
N ASN A 83 -13.64 -19.00 -11.35
CA ASN A 83 -13.65 -20.26 -12.11
C ASN A 83 -12.75 -21.34 -11.52
N ASP A 84 -11.66 -20.97 -10.82
CA ASP A 84 -10.63 -21.89 -10.35
C ASP A 84 -10.59 -22.08 -8.81
N PHE A 85 -11.27 -21.23 -8.03
CA PHE A 85 -11.38 -21.34 -6.56
C PHE A 85 -12.83 -21.54 -6.10
#